data_AF-A0A9E3JBX1-F1
#
_entry.id   AF-A0A9E3JBX1-F1
#
_cell.length_a   1.000
_cell.length_b   1.000
_cell.length_c   1.000
_cell.angle_alpha   90.00
_cell.angle_beta   90.00
_cell.angle_gamma   90.00
#
_symmetry.space_group_name_H-M   'P 1'
#
loop_
_entity.id
_entity.type
_entity.pdbx_description
1 polymer ?
#
loop_
_entity_poly.entity_id
_entity_poly.type
_entity_poly.pdbx_seq_one_letter_code
_entity_poly.pdbx_strand_id
1 'polypeptide(L)'
;RDDLLTPGRLREDLATTLRPLARSAVRSLHLVRPVWRTMERLGLLERDAFRMDLHAPRLTASAREAPSLTAYERWVRVDLHGYRSRHGSLVRGQLTLRLARLDEDLARRRAGVALLAGTPWASPALRDRAAHEGPLPLFRVPLLVHDRDSLVQRLVRHDVVCGYIYDPPLDDYAGAEFVEPSPDPAPARWFAAHTLPADPLLARRIVGAFTKERVADAHPSLLRPVPDVTPPRLLGQ
;
A
#
# COMPACT_ATOMS: atom_id res chain seq x y z
N ARG A 1 -27.07 6.91 -7.45
CA ARG A 1 -25.60 6.77 -7.54
C ARG A 1 -25.00 8.02 -8.19
N ASP A 2 -25.44 8.38 -9.39
CA ASP A 2 -24.87 9.53 -10.14
C ASP A 2 -25.20 10.88 -9.52
N ASP A 3 -26.26 10.95 -8.71
CA ASP A 3 -26.65 12.14 -7.93
C ASP A 3 -25.68 12.46 -6.78
N LEU A 4 -24.84 11.49 -6.39
CA LEU A 4 -23.82 11.68 -5.35
C LEU A 4 -22.52 12.28 -5.92
N LEU A 5 -22.40 12.32 -7.25
CA LEU A 5 -21.22 12.82 -7.94
C LEU A 5 -21.27 14.34 -8.10
N THR A 6 -20.14 14.99 -7.86
CA THR A 6 -19.95 16.42 -8.14
C THR A 6 -19.57 16.62 -9.61
N PRO A 7 -19.95 17.74 -10.24
CA PRO A 7 -19.51 18.07 -11.59
C PRO A 7 -17.99 18.00 -11.70
N GLY A 8 -17.50 17.33 -12.74
CA GLY A 8 -16.08 17.24 -13.03
C GLY A 8 -15.51 18.63 -13.36
N ARG A 9 -14.27 18.86 -12.95
CA ARG A 9 -13.52 20.07 -13.31
C ARG A 9 -12.45 19.73 -14.33
N LEU A 10 -12.38 20.47 -15.43
CA LEU A 10 -11.39 20.26 -16.49
C LEU A 10 -9.94 20.25 -15.94
N ARG A 11 -9.65 21.08 -14.93
CA ARG A 11 -8.36 21.09 -14.23
C ARG A 11 -8.07 19.75 -13.53
N GLU A 12 -9.07 19.16 -12.87
CA GLU A 12 -8.93 17.87 -12.18
C GLU A 12 -8.77 16.72 -13.17
N ASP A 13 -9.50 16.76 -14.28
CA ASP A 13 -9.35 15.81 -15.38
C ASP A 13 -7.94 15.89 -15.99
N LEU A 14 -7.46 17.10 -16.31
CA LEU A 14 -6.10 17.30 -16.81
C LEU A 14 -5.05 16.83 -15.81
N ALA A 15 -5.17 17.19 -14.54
CA ALA A 15 -4.25 16.74 -13.51
C ALA A 15 -4.23 15.21 -13.38
N THR A 16 -5.40 14.57 -13.44
CA THR A 16 -5.54 13.10 -13.41
C THR A 16 -4.88 12.45 -14.62
N THR A 17 -5.11 12.99 -15.82
CA THR A 17 -4.56 12.46 -17.07
C THR A 17 -3.05 12.66 -17.21
N LEU A 18 -2.53 13.81 -16.77
CA LEU A 18 -1.11 14.18 -16.90
C LEU A 18 -0.24 13.60 -15.79
N ARG A 19 -0.77 13.35 -14.59
CA ARG A 19 0.01 12.84 -13.44
C ARG A 19 0.83 11.58 -13.76
N PRO A 20 0.31 10.57 -14.49
CA PRO A 20 1.11 9.41 -14.92
C PRO A 20 2.27 9.78 -15.84
N LEU A 21 2.07 10.73 -16.76
CA LEU A 21 3.12 11.21 -17.68
C LEU A 21 4.20 11.98 -16.92
N ALA A 22 3.80 12.87 -16.01
CA ALA A 22 4.72 13.58 -15.14
C ALA A 22 5.55 12.61 -14.28
N ARG A 23 4.91 11.59 -13.68
CA ARG A 23 5.62 10.53 -12.93
C ARG A 23 6.61 9.77 -13.81
N SER A 24 6.24 9.47 -15.05
CA SER A 24 7.13 8.82 -16.00
C SER A 24 8.32 9.71 -16.35
N ALA A 25 8.10 10.99 -16.67
CA ALA A 25 9.16 11.94 -16.98
C ALA A 25 10.14 12.12 -15.81
N VAL A 26 9.64 12.29 -14.59
CA VAL A 26 10.48 12.37 -13.38
C VAL A 26 11.36 11.13 -13.21
N ARG A 27 10.82 9.93 -13.49
CA ARG A 27 11.60 8.69 -13.42
C ARG A 27 12.61 8.54 -14.56
N SER A 28 12.25 8.93 -15.78
CA SER A 28 13.14 8.84 -16.95
C SER A 28 14.28 9.85 -16.90
N LEU A 29 14.05 11.00 -16.27
CA LEU A 29 15.06 12.06 -16.09
C LEU A 29 15.87 11.91 -14.80
N HIS A 30 15.69 10.82 -14.03
CA HIS A 30 16.36 10.61 -12.74
C HIS A 30 16.14 11.77 -11.73
N LEU A 31 14.98 12.42 -11.83
CA LEU A 31 14.59 13.55 -10.97
C LEU A 31 13.77 13.10 -9.75
N VAL A 32 13.68 11.79 -9.49
CA VAL A 32 12.86 11.25 -8.39
C VAL A 32 13.30 11.82 -7.06
N ARG A 33 14.61 11.79 -6.78
CA ARG A 33 15.17 12.32 -5.53
C ARG A 33 14.92 13.82 -5.33
N PRO A 34 15.28 14.72 -6.27
CA PRO A 34 15.05 16.15 -6.06
C PRO A 34 13.56 16.50 -5.97
N VAL A 35 12.71 15.86 -6.77
CA VAL A 35 11.24 16.06 -6.70
C VAL A 35 10.71 15.59 -5.34
N TRP A 36 11.08 14.39 -4.89
CA TRP A 36 10.66 13.85 -3.60
C TRP A 36 11.06 14.76 -2.43
N ARG A 37 12.33 15.19 -2.38
CA ARG A 37 12.82 16.10 -1.34
C ARG A 37 12.15 17.46 -1.36
N THR A 38 11.79 17.95 -2.54
CA THR A 38 11.04 19.20 -2.67
C THR A 38 9.62 19.03 -2.14
N MET A 39 8.94 17.94 -2.49
CA MET A 39 7.60 17.63 -1.98
C MET A 39 7.59 17.45 -0.46
N GLU A 40 8.57 16.75 0.09
CA GLU A 40 8.76 16.57 1.54
C GLU A 40 8.93 17.92 2.25
N ARG A 41 9.83 18.78 1.76
CA ARG A 41 10.08 20.11 2.36
C ARG A 41 8.89 21.05 2.25
N LEU A 42 8.08 20.92 1.21
CA LEU A 42 6.89 21.72 1.01
C LEU A 42 5.66 21.17 1.76
N GLY A 43 5.79 20.06 2.50
CA GLY A 43 4.67 19.42 3.19
C GLY A 43 3.59 18.91 2.22
N LEU A 44 3.97 18.59 0.98
CA LEU A 44 3.04 18.07 -0.05
C LEU A 44 2.86 16.55 0.04
N LEU A 45 3.54 15.90 0.98
CA LEU A 45 3.37 14.49 1.30
C LEU A 45 2.32 14.40 2.42
N GLU A 46 1.08 14.09 2.06
CA GLU A 46 -0.07 14.14 2.97
C GLU A 46 -0.05 13.10 4.11
N ARG A 47 0.87 12.13 4.09
CA ARG A 47 0.96 11.09 5.12
C ARG A 47 2.02 11.45 6.16
N ASP A 48 1.57 12.14 7.21
CA ASP A 48 2.37 12.41 8.41
C ASP A 48 2.33 11.24 9.42
N ALA A 49 1.30 10.38 9.37
CA ALA A 49 1.09 9.24 10.27
C ALA A 49 0.45 8.03 9.55
N PHE A 50 0.00 7.03 10.33
CA PHE A 50 -0.80 5.91 9.82
C PHE A 50 -2.12 6.41 9.23
N ARG A 51 -2.67 5.68 8.24
CA ARG A 51 -3.85 5.99 7.43
C ARG A 51 -4.66 7.26 7.79
N MET A 52 -5.37 7.26 8.93
CA MET A 52 -5.97 8.45 9.55
C MET A 52 -6.29 8.17 11.02
N ASP A 53 -6.29 9.22 11.84
CA ASP A 53 -6.77 9.12 13.22
C ASP A 53 -8.27 8.82 13.26
N LEU A 54 -8.64 7.73 13.94
CA LEU A 54 -10.02 7.38 14.18
C LEU A 54 -10.54 8.17 15.39
N HIS A 55 -11.69 8.82 15.24
CA HIS A 55 -12.28 9.68 16.26
C HIS A 55 -13.75 9.35 16.47
N ALA A 56 -14.07 8.52 17.47
CA ALA A 56 -15.43 8.04 17.73
C ALA A 56 -16.44 9.18 17.94
N PRO A 57 -16.16 10.21 18.76
CA PRO A 57 -17.12 11.31 18.95
C PRO A 57 -17.46 12.04 17.64
N ARG A 58 -16.46 12.20 16.76
CA ARG A 58 -16.66 12.86 15.46
C ARG A 58 -17.45 11.97 14.51
N LEU A 59 -17.19 10.65 14.51
CA LEU A 59 -17.97 9.71 13.71
C LEU A 59 -19.44 9.67 14.16
N THR A 60 -19.69 9.63 15.47
CA THR A 60 -21.05 9.68 16.03
C THR A 60 -21.76 10.99 15.66
N ALA A 61 -21.05 12.13 15.68
CA ALA A 61 -21.61 13.39 15.24
C ALA A 61 -22.00 13.35 13.75
N SER A 62 -21.12 12.87 12.86
CA SER A 62 -21.41 12.69 11.44
C SER A 62 -22.57 11.72 11.18
N ALA A 63 -22.74 10.70 12.01
CA ALA A 63 -23.86 9.75 11.89
C ALA A 63 -25.23 10.37 12.13
N ARG A 64 -25.32 11.48 12.87
CA ARG A 64 -26.57 12.22 13.06
C ARG A 64 -27.02 12.97 11.79
N GLU A 65 -26.11 13.17 10.84
CA GLU A 65 -26.40 13.80 9.54
C GLU A 65 -26.76 12.78 8.45
N ALA A 66 -26.96 11.51 8.82
CA ALA A 66 -27.28 10.46 7.86
C ALA A 66 -28.69 10.64 7.24
N PRO A 67 -28.87 10.32 5.94
CA PRO A 67 -27.83 9.91 4.99
C PRO A 67 -27.07 11.11 4.38
N SER A 68 -25.76 11.20 4.61
CA SER A 68 -24.91 12.25 4.02
C SER A 68 -23.50 11.73 3.78
N LEU A 69 -23.05 11.69 2.51
CA LEU A 69 -21.64 11.37 2.20
C LEU A 69 -20.68 12.51 2.50
N THR A 70 -21.18 13.76 2.50
CA THR A 70 -20.37 14.94 2.84
C THR A 70 -19.98 14.93 4.32
N ALA A 71 -20.88 14.48 5.21
CA ALA A 71 -20.61 14.35 6.64
C ALA A 71 -19.45 13.38 6.94
N TYR A 72 -19.21 12.41 6.04
CA TYR A 72 -18.12 11.43 6.14
C TYR A 72 -16.91 11.75 5.25
N GLU A 73 -16.86 12.93 4.62
CA GLU A 73 -15.83 13.26 3.62
C GLU A 73 -14.40 13.04 4.16
N ARG A 74 -14.16 13.38 5.42
CA ARG A 74 -12.85 13.20 6.07
C ARG A 74 -12.35 11.76 6.01
N TRP A 75 -13.22 10.77 6.20
CA TRP A 75 -12.84 9.35 6.18
C TRP A 75 -12.77 8.79 4.75
N VAL A 76 -13.62 9.29 3.85
CA VAL A 76 -13.66 8.77 2.46
C VAL A 76 -12.54 9.36 1.61
N ARG A 77 -12.12 10.61 1.87
CA ARG A 77 -11.15 11.34 1.04
C ARG A 77 -9.71 10.82 1.17
N VAL A 78 -9.37 10.15 2.27
CA VAL A 78 -7.99 9.82 2.70
C VAL A 78 -7.15 9.22 1.57
N ASP A 79 -7.68 8.28 0.81
CA ASP A 79 -6.96 7.67 -0.33
C ASP A 79 -7.54 8.10 -1.69
N LEU A 80 -8.68 8.81 -1.71
CA LEU A 80 -9.47 9.06 -2.92
C LEU A 80 -9.99 10.52 -2.98
N HIS A 81 -9.07 11.46 -3.13
CA HIS A 81 -9.31 12.92 -3.13
C HIS A 81 -10.41 13.44 -4.06
N GLY A 82 -10.67 12.73 -5.17
CA GLY A 82 -11.70 13.08 -6.15
C GLY A 82 -12.82 12.05 -6.25
N TYR A 83 -13.13 11.30 -5.17
CA TYR A 83 -14.06 10.17 -5.23
C TYR A 83 -15.47 10.50 -5.72
N ARG A 84 -15.89 11.75 -5.57
CA ARG A 84 -17.19 12.25 -6.05
C ARG A 84 -17.10 12.90 -7.42
N SER A 85 -15.91 13.26 -7.90
CA SER A 85 -15.77 14.00 -9.16
C SER A 85 -16.18 13.10 -10.33
N ARG A 86 -17.14 13.58 -11.14
CA ARG A 86 -17.44 12.93 -12.43
C ARG A 86 -16.20 13.01 -13.34
N HIS A 87 -15.72 11.86 -13.79
CA HIS A 87 -14.61 11.80 -14.76
C HIS A 87 -15.05 12.30 -16.13
N GLY A 88 -14.36 13.31 -16.67
CA GLY A 88 -14.59 13.81 -18.02
C GLY A 88 -14.03 12.90 -19.13
N SER A 89 -14.17 13.35 -20.38
CA SER A 89 -13.78 12.58 -21.57
C SER A 89 -12.30 12.23 -21.60
N LEU A 90 -11.41 13.12 -21.12
CA LEU A 90 -9.97 12.89 -21.07
C LEU A 90 -9.61 11.70 -20.18
N VAL A 91 -10.16 11.66 -18.96
CA VAL A 91 -9.95 10.56 -18.01
C VAL A 91 -10.54 9.27 -18.57
N ARG A 92 -11.76 9.32 -19.12
CA ARG A 92 -12.40 8.14 -19.74
C ARG A 92 -11.57 7.59 -20.91
N GLY A 93 -11.10 8.44 -21.82
CA GLY A 93 -10.27 8.03 -22.95
C GLY A 93 -8.95 7.39 -22.49
N GLN A 94 -8.30 7.96 -21.48
CA GLN A 94 -7.10 7.35 -20.88
C GLN A 94 -7.40 5.98 -20.26
N LEU A 95 -8.52 5.83 -19.54
CA LEU A 95 -8.94 4.55 -18.98
C LEU A 95 -9.21 3.52 -20.08
N THR A 96 -9.90 3.89 -21.16
CA THR A 96 -10.11 3.03 -22.33
C THR A 96 -8.80 2.55 -22.92
N LEU A 97 -7.83 3.44 -23.13
CA LEU A 97 -6.51 3.06 -23.64
C LEU A 97 -5.74 2.12 -22.70
N ARG A 98 -5.89 2.30 -21.38
CA ARG A 98 -5.28 1.41 -20.39
C ARG A 98 -5.94 0.03 -20.35
N LEU A 99 -7.27 -0.01 -20.41
CA LEU A 99 -8.03 -1.25 -20.46
C LEU A 99 -7.72 -2.03 -21.74
N ALA A 100 -7.54 -1.34 -22.87
CA ALA A 100 -7.12 -1.97 -24.12
C ALA A 100 -5.73 -2.65 -24.04
N ARG A 101 -4.89 -2.27 -23.06
CA ARG A 101 -3.57 -2.84 -22.80
C ARG A 101 -3.52 -3.65 -21.50
N LEU A 102 -4.67 -4.06 -20.97
CA LEU A 102 -4.76 -4.74 -19.68
C LEU A 102 -3.94 -6.04 -19.70
N ASP A 103 -4.10 -6.87 -20.72
CA ASP A 103 -3.40 -8.15 -20.81
C ASP A 103 -1.88 -8.00 -20.86
N GLU A 104 -1.39 -7.01 -21.59
CA GLU A 104 0.04 -6.66 -21.62
C GLU A 104 0.53 -6.22 -20.24
N ASP A 105 -0.25 -5.39 -19.52
CA ASP A 105 0.11 -4.97 -18.17
C ASP A 105 0.13 -6.14 -17.19
N LEU A 106 -0.88 -7.01 -17.24
CA LEU A 106 -0.94 -8.22 -16.44
C LEU A 106 0.26 -9.13 -16.74
N ALA A 107 0.64 -9.32 -18.01
CA ALA A 107 1.81 -10.10 -18.41
C ALA A 107 3.11 -9.49 -17.86
N ARG A 108 3.31 -8.17 -17.98
CA ARG A 108 4.48 -7.48 -17.40
C ARG A 108 4.53 -7.62 -15.88
N ARG A 109 3.38 -7.54 -15.21
CA ARG A 109 3.29 -7.75 -13.75
C ARG A 109 3.67 -9.18 -13.39
N ARG A 110 3.12 -10.20 -14.06
CA ARG A 110 3.51 -11.60 -13.84
C ARG A 110 5.02 -11.81 -13.97
N ALA A 111 5.64 -11.25 -15.01
CA ALA A 111 7.09 -11.31 -15.19
C ALA A 111 7.86 -10.62 -14.05
N GLY A 112 7.38 -9.46 -13.60
CA GLY A 112 7.94 -8.76 -12.45
C GLY A 112 7.79 -9.53 -11.13
N VAL A 113 6.62 -10.14 -10.90
CA VAL A 113 6.35 -11.00 -9.74
C VAL A 113 7.25 -12.23 -9.77
N ALA A 114 7.42 -12.88 -10.92
CA ALA A 114 8.32 -14.03 -11.06
C ALA A 114 9.76 -13.66 -10.69
N LEU A 115 10.25 -12.52 -11.20
CA LEU A 115 11.59 -12.04 -10.89
C LEU A 115 11.75 -11.76 -9.39
N LEU A 116 10.78 -11.10 -8.76
CA LEU A 116 10.82 -10.79 -7.34
C LEU A 116 10.66 -12.03 -6.46
N ALA A 117 9.84 -13.00 -6.87
CA ALA A 117 9.68 -14.28 -6.18
C ALA A 117 11.01 -15.05 -6.12
N GLY A 118 11.83 -14.98 -7.17
CA GLY A 118 13.16 -15.62 -7.20
C GLY A 118 14.23 -14.98 -6.30
N THR A 119 13.87 -14.02 -5.43
CA THR A 119 14.83 -13.30 -4.57
C THR A 119 14.81 -13.82 -3.12
N PRO A 120 15.89 -13.59 -2.33
CA PRO A 120 15.89 -13.95 -0.92
C PRO A 120 14.80 -13.22 -0.12
N TRP A 121 14.45 -11.99 -0.51
CA TRP A 121 13.44 -11.16 0.15
C TRP A 121 11.99 -11.60 -0.12
N ALA A 122 11.75 -12.55 -1.02
CA ALA A 122 10.41 -13.11 -1.21
C ALA A 122 10.00 -13.96 0.00
N SER A 123 8.72 -13.90 0.37
CA SER A 123 8.19 -14.83 1.38
C SER A 123 8.19 -16.27 0.85
N PRO A 124 8.30 -17.30 1.73
CA PRO A 124 8.17 -18.69 1.32
C PRO A 124 6.89 -18.96 0.51
N ALA A 125 5.74 -18.45 0.97
CA ALA A 125 4.46 -18.60 0.27
C ALA A 125 4.49 -18.01 -1.15
N LEU A 126 5.17 -16.88 -1.36
CA LEU A 126 5.30 -16.27 -2.69
C LEU A 126 6.20 -17.13 -3.59
N ARG A 127 7.30 -17.64 -3.05
CA ARG A 127 8.21 -18.56 -3.77
C ARG A 127 7.49 -19.83 -4.18
N ASP A 128 6.81 -20.48 -3.25
CA ASP A 128 6.11 -21.73 -3.47
C ASP A 128 4.98 -21.56 -4.49
N ARG A 129 4.17 -20.50 -4.37
CA ARG A 129 3.12 -20.21 -5.34
C ARG A 129 3.68 -20.00 -6.74
N ALA A 130 4.76 -19.23 -6.87
CA ALA A 130 5.39 -18.96 -8.16
C ALA A 130 5.99 -20.23 -8.78
N ALA A 131 6.55 -21.13 -7.97
CA ALA A 131 7.15 -22.38 -8.42
C ALA A 131 6.12 -23.43 -8.87
N HIS A 132 5.01 -23.58 -8.14
CA HIS A 132 4.05 -24.67 -8.38
C HIS A 132 2.87 -24.27 -9.26
N GLU A 133 2.37 -23.06 -9.11
CA GLU A 133 1.14 -22.60 -9.78
C GLU A 133 1.38 -21.34 -10.64
N GLY A 134 2.62 -20.86 -10.72
CA GLY A 134 3.03 -19.69 -11.48
C GLY A 134 2.81 -18.34 -10.80
N PRO A 135 3.36 -17.24 -11.36
CA PRO A 135 3.23 -15.90 -10.80
C PRO A 135 1.84 -15.28 -11.05
N LEU A 136 1.24 -14.68 -10.01
CA LEU A 136 0.05 -13.85 -10.15
C LEU A 136 0.41 -12.42 -10.62
N PRO A 137 -0.47 -11.72 -11.36
CA PRO A 137 -0.24 -10.32 -11.76
C PRO A 137 -0.49 -9.36 -10.59
N LEU A 138 0.29 -9.47 -9.52
CA LEU A 138 0.08 -8.68 -8.30
C LEU A 138 0.25 -7.18 -8.58
N PHE A 139 -0.55 -6.36 -7.89
CA PHE A 139 -0.35 -4.91 -7.88
C PHE A 139 0.89 -4.53 -7.06
N ARG A 140 1.09 -5.22 -5.93
CA ARG A 140 2.26 -5.09 -5.05
C ARG A 140 2.75 -6.48 -4.63
N VAL A 141 4.05 -6.65 -4.63
CA VAL A 141 4.71 -7.87 -4.15
C VAL A 141 5.21 -7.62 -2.73
N PRO A 142 4.75 -8.36 -1.72
CA PRO A 142 5.23 -8.20 -0.35
C PRO A 142 6.63 -8.81 -0.21
N LEU A 143 7.66 -7.96 -0.15
CA LEU A 143 9.03 -8.39 0.13
C LEU A 143 9.32 -8.24 1.63
N LEU A 144 9.92 -9.25 2.24
CA LEU A 144 10.29 -9.26 3.65
C LEU A 144 11.72 -8.74 3.80
N VAL A 145 11.85 -7.57 4.42
CA VAL A 145 13.13 -6.86 4.58
C VAL A 145 13.32 -6.48 6.03
N HIS A 146 14.57 -6.53 6.50
CA HIS A 146 14.92 -5.95 7.78
C HIS A 146 14.94 -4.42 7.67
N ASP A 147 14.50 -3.72 8.73
CA ASP A 147 14.54 -2.25 8.84
C ASP A 147 13.89 -1.52 7.64
N ARG A 148 12.62 -1.87 7.37
CA ARG A 148 11.82 -1.43 6.22
C ARG A 148 11.74 0.09 6.09
N ASP A 149 11.48 0.78 7.20
CA ASP A 149 11.26 2.24 7.19
C ASP A 149 12.53 3.00 6.80
N SER A 150 13.69 2.59 7.32
CA SER A 150 14.97 3.16 6.91
C SER A 150 15.31 2.82 5.45
N LEU A 151 15.00 1.59 5.00
CA LEU A 151 15.22 1.19 3.62
C LEU A 151 14.42 2.06 2.64
N VAL A 152 13.15 2.37 2.94
CA VAL A 152 12.31 3.26 2.10
C VAL A 152 13.01 4.57 1.79
N GLN A 153 13.65 5.19 2.79
CA GLN A 153 14.36 6.44 2.61
C GLN A 153 15.61 6.29 1.73
N ARG A 154 16.33 5.16 1.86
CA ARG A 154 17.52 4.88 1.05
C ARG A 154 17.17 4.57 -0.42
N LEU A 155 16.02 3.95 -0.68
CA LEU A 155 15.55 3.59 -2.02
C LEU A 155 15.29 4.80 -2.92
N VAL A 156 14.95 5.96 -2.35
CA VAL A 156 14.80 7.21 -3.10
C VAL A 156 16.09 7.57 -3.86
N ARG A 157 17.27 7.19 -3.34
CA ARG A 157 18.57 7.38 -4.02
C ARG A 157 18.73 6.53 -5.28
N HIS A 158 17.89 5.51 -5.45
CA HIS A 158 17.88 4.59 -6.59
C HIS A 158 16.64 4.78 -7.47
N ASP A 159 16.00 5.94 -7.42
CA ASP A 159 14.78 6.27 -8.17
C ASP A 159 13.61 5.30 -7.91
N VAL A 160 13.57 4.74 -6.70
CA VAL A 160 12.48 3.89 -6.21
C VAL A 160 11.78 4.62 -5.06
N VAL A 161 10.52 4.98 -5.26
CA VAL A 161 9.66 5.59 -4.24
C VAL A 161 8.58 4.60 -3.86
N CYS A 162 8.52 4.28 -2.56
CA CYS A 162 7.47 3.46 -1.98
C CYS A 162 6.23 4.34 -1.74
N GLY A 163 5.31 4.34 -2.70
CA GLY A 163 4.08 5.13 -2.63
C GLY A 163 2.98 4.53 -1.74
N TYR A 164 3.24 3.40 -1.10
CA TYR A 164 2.33 2.72 -0.20
C TYR A 164 3.17 1.90 0.79
N ILE A 165 2.77 1.89 2.05
CA ILE A 165 3.38 1.11 3.13
C ILE A 165 2.22 0.50 3.92
N TYR A 166 2.36 -0.75 4.37
CA TYR A 166 1.37 -1.35 5.26
C TYR A 166 1.43 -0.66 6.61
N ASP A 167 0.29 -0.12 7.05
CA ASP A 167 0.12 0.42 8.39
C ASP A 167 0.22 -0.71 9.44
N PRO A 168 0.55 -0.39 10.71
CA PRO A 168 0.40 -1.31 11.82
C PRO A 168 -1.02 -1.89 11.91
N PRO A 169 -1.22 -3.00 12.63
CA PRO A 169 -2.55 -3.53 12.92
C PRO A 169 -3.45 -2.48 13.58
N LEU A 170 -4.77 -2.61 13.38
CA LEU A 170 -5.74 -1.68 13.97
C LEU A 170 -5.65 -1.66 15.51
N ASP A 171 -5.27 -2.78 16.12
CA ASP A 171 -4.96 -2.89 17.56
C ASP A 171 -4.05 -1.78 18.09
N ASP A 172 -3.18 -1.24 17.23
CA ASP A 172 -2.13 -0.30 17.63
C ASP A 172 -2.56 1.17 17.53
N TYR A 173 -3.63 1.48 16.77
CA TYR A 173 -4.01 2.89 16.52
C TYR A 173 -5.51 3.16 16.49
N ALA A 174 -6.35 2.13 16.38
CA ALA A 174 -7.79 2.34 16.26
C ALA A 174 -8.47 2.66 17.59
N GLY A 175 -7.95 2.17 18.72
CA GLY A 175 -8.60 2.35 20.03
C GLY A 175 -9.74 1.35 20.27
N ALA A 176 -10.07 1.11 21.54
CA ALA A 176 -11.03 0.08 21.96
C ALA A 176 -12.48 0.39 21.52
N GLU A 177 -12.77 1.66 21.19
CA GLU A 177 -14.07 2.06 20.63
C GLU A 177 -14.31 1.55 19.19
N PHE A 178 -13.27 1.15 18.47
CA PHE A 178 -13.35 0.82 17.04
C PHE A 178 -12.97 -0.62 16.71
N VAL A 179 -12.22 -1.28 17.58
CA VAL A 179 -11.78 -2.67 17.36
C VAL A 179 -11.84 -3.49 18.63
N GLU A 180 -12.28 -4.73 18.47
CA GLU A 180 -12.01 -5.78 19.45
C GLU A 180 -10.54 -6.20 19.31
N PRO A 181 -9.77 -6.33 20.41
CA PRO A 181 -8.38 -6.76 20.35
C PRO A 181 -8.22 -8.13 19.67
N SER A 182 -7.26 -8.23 18.77
CA SER A 182 -6.87 -9.50 18.16
C SER A 182 -6.37 -10.47 19.24
N PRO A 183 -6.75 -11.77 19.18
CA PRO A 183 -6.22 -12.80 20.07
C PRO A 183 -4.69 -12.92 20.00
N ASP A 184 -4.11 -12.66 18.83
CA ASP A 184 -2.65 -12.63 18.62
C ASP A 184 -2.28 -11.54 17.58
N PRO A 185 -1.94 -10.32 18.03
CA PRO A 185 -1.54 -9.24 17.12
C PRO A 185 -0.09 -9.35 16.66
N ALA A 186 0.75 -10.20 17.28
CA ALA A 186 2.20 -10.20 17.04
C ALA A 186 2.59 -10.52 15.59
N PRO A 187 1.98 -11.50 14.89
CA PRO A 187 2.29 -11.77 13.49
C PRO A 187 1.97 -10.58 12.57
N ALA A 188 0.84 -9.90 12.82
CA ALA A 188 0.41 -8.77 12.02
C ALA A 188 1.34 -7.55 12.24
N ARG A 189 1.74 -7.29 13.49
CA ARG A 189 2.76 -6.26 13.83
C ARG A 189 4.08 -6.54 13.14
N TRP A 190 4.56 -7.79 13.23
CA TRP A 190 5.80 -8.19 12.59
C TRP A 190 5.72 -8.00 11.07
N PHE A 191 4.64 -8.46 10.44
CA PHE A 191 4.44 -8.31 8.99
C PHE A 191 4.40 -6.84 8.57
N ALA A 192 3.64 -6.00 9.27
CA ALA A 192 3.54 -4.57 8.97
C ALA A 192 4.89 -3.85 9.08
N ALA A 193 5.73 -4.22 10.05
CA ALA A 193 7.06 -3.64 10.26
C ALA A 193 8.11 -4.09 9.23
N HIS A 194 7.99 -5.30 8.68
CA HIS A 194 9.04 -5.89 7.82
C HIS A 194 8.66 -5.99 6.35
N THR A 195 7.41 -5.78 5.98
CA THR A 195 6.97 -5.91 4.59
C THR A 195 7.16 -4.63 3.80
N LEU A 196 7.95 -4.69 2.74
CA LEU A 196 8.03 -3.67 1.71
C LEU A 196 7.15 -4.05 0.49
N PRO A 197 6.07 -3.33 0.21
CA PRO A 197 5.24 -3.57 -0.97
C PRO A 197 5.94 -3.06 -2.25
N ALA A 198 6.57 -3.97 -2.99
CA ALA A 198 7.29 -3.68 -4.23
C ALA A 198 6.34 -3.55 -5.43
N ASP A 199 6.60 -2.60 -6.33
CA ASP A 199 5.96 -2.56 -7.65
C ASP A 199 6.62 -3.58 -8.59
N PRO A 200 5.92 -4.62 -9.07
CA PRO A 200 6.53 -5.59 -9.98
C PRO A 200 6.97 -4.97 -11.31
N LEU A 201 6.40 -3.84 -11.74
CA LEU A 201 6.87 -3.13 -12.93
C LEU A 201 8.26 -2.48 -12.72
N LEU A 202 8.72 -2.36 -11.47
CA LEU A 202 10.04 -1.87 -11.11
C LEU A 202 10.98 -3.00 -10.64
N ALA A 203 10.61 -4.26 -10.80
CA ALA A 203 11.30 -5.42 -10.21
C ALA A 203 12.83 -5.40 -10.39
N ARG A 204 13.32 -5.19 -11.62
CA ARG A 204 14.78 -5.13 -11.90
C ARG A 204 15.49 -4.01 -11.15
N ARG A 205 14.84 -2.84 -11.05
CA ARG A 205 15.39 -1.68 -10.34
C ARG A 205 15.42 -1.93 -8.83
N ILE A 206 14.36 -2.55 -8.30
CA ILE A 206 14.26 -2.93 -6.89
C ILE A 206 15.36 -3.92 -6.54
N VAL A 207 15.53 -4.99 -7.32
CA VAL A 207 16.61 -5.97 -7.11
C VAL A 207 17.98 -5.28 -7.14
N GLY A 208 18.25 -4.46 -8.16
CA GLY A 208 19.52 -3.73 -8.24
C GLY A 208 19.77 -2.78 -7.06
N ALA A 209 18.73 -2.08 -6.59
CA ALA A 209 18.82 -1.21 -5.43
C ALA A 209 19.07 -2.01 -4.14
N PHE A 210 18.34 -3.11 -3.94
CA PHE A 210 18.50 -3.96 -2.76
C PHE A 210 19.89 -4.59 -2.69
N THR A 211 20.42 -5.06 -3.82
CA THR A 211 21.79 -5.58 -3.90
C THR A 211 22.82 -4.50 -3.54
N LYS A 212 22.68 -3.28 -4.07
CA LYS A 212 23.58 -2.16 -3.76
C LYS A 212 23.52 -1.74 -2.29
N GLU A 213 22.33 -1.74 -1.71
CA GLU A 213 22.10 -1.40 -0.30
C GLU A 213 22.38 -2.58 0.64
N ARG A 214 22.76 -3.76 0.11
CA ARG A 214 23.00 -5.00 0.87
C ARG A 214 21.85 -5.32 1.83
N VAL A 215 20.62 -5.24 1.32
CA VAL A 215 19.41 -5.44 2.13
C VAL A 215 19.38 -6.86 2.70
N ALA A 216 19.30 -6.94 4.02
CA ALA A 216 19.00 -8.19 4.72
C ALA A 216 17.51 -8.52 4.59
N ASP A 217 17.21 -9.78 4.32
CA ASP A 217 15.86 -10.32 4.39
C ASP A 217 15.39 -10.45 5.84
N ALA A 218 14.09 -10.35 6.02
CA ALA A 218 13.45 -10.58 7.31
C ALA A 218 12.76 -11.95 7.29
N HIS A 219 12.98 -12.72 8.34
CA HIS A 219 12.23 -13.93 8.60
C HIS A 219 11.53 -13.79 9.93
N PRO A 220 10.25 -14.18 10.03
CA PRO A 220 9.64 -14.29 11.34
C PRO A 220 10.47 -15.32 12.08
N SER A 221 11.10 -14.92 13.19
CA SER A 221 11.58 -15.89 14.17
C SER A 221 10.34 -16.71 14.51
N LEU A 222 10.29 -17.98 14.11
CA LEU A 222 9.16 -18.84 14.41
C LEU A 222 8.98 -18.80 15.93
N LEU A 223 8.03 -17.99 16.39
CA LEU A 223 7.53 -18.07 17.75
C LEU A 223 7.04 -19.51 17.87
N ARG A 224 7.75 -20.29 18.68
CA ARG A 224 7.28 -21.63 19.06
C ARG A 224 5.82 -21.48 19.45
N PRO A 225 4.90 -22.33 18.94
CA PRO A 225 3.53 -22.31 19.42
C PRO A 225 3.58 -22.46 20.93
N VAL A 226 3.01 -21.48 21.64
CA VAL A 226 2.76 -21.60 23.08
C VAL A 226 1.84 -22.81 23.21
N PRO A 227 2.24 -23.89 23.90
CA PRO A 227 1.36 -25.03 24.08
C PRO A 227 0.10 -24.55 24.79
N ASP A 228 -1.03 -24.96 24.23
CA ASP A 228 -2.37 -24.68 24.69
C ASP A 228 -2.47 -24.96 26.19
N VAL A 229 -2.50 -23.91 27.01
CA VAL A 229 -2.71 -24.05 28.45
C VAL A 229 -4.21 -24.28 28.63
N THR A 230 -4.66 -25.48 28.29
CA THR A 230 -5.93 -26.01 28.77
C THR A 230 -5.77 -26.14 30.29
N PRO A 231 -6.47 -25.36 31.14
CA PRO A 231 -6.42 -25.61 32.57
C PRO A 231 -7.02 -27.00 32.84
N PRO A 232 -6.41 -27.81 33.72
CA PRO A 232 -6.94 -29.13 34.02
C PRO A 232 -8.37 -28.99 34.56
N ARG A 233 -9.30 -29.74 33.93
CA ARG A 233 -10.62 -30.01 34.52
C ARG A 233 -10.40 -30.61 35.91
N LEU A 234 -10.80 -29.88 36.95
CA LEU A 234 -11.02 -30.47 38.26
C LEU A 234 -12.17 -31.47 38.13
N LEU A 235 -11.82 -32.76 38.21
CA LEU A 235 -12.75 -33.85 38.47
C LEU A 235 -12.97 -33.93 39.99
N GLY A 236 -14.24 -33.87 40.42
CA GLY A 236 -14.69 -34.07 41.81
C GLY A 236 -14.74 -32.76 42.60
N GLN A 237 -15.84 -32.38 43.26
CA GLN A 237 -16.85 -33.18 43.98
C GLN A 237 -18.28 -32.75 43.67
#